data_AF-F8N7N4-F1
#
_entry.id   AF-F8N7N4-F1
#
_cell.length_a   1.000
_cell.length_b   1.000
_cell.length_c   1.000
_cell.angle_alpha   90.00
_cell.angle_beta   90.00
_cell.angle_gamma   90.00
#
_symmetry.space_group_name_H-M   'P 1'
#
loop_
_entity.id
_entity.type
_entity.pdbx_description
1 polymer ?
#
loop_
_entity_poly.entity_id
_entity_poly.type
_entity_poly.pdbx_seq_one_letter_code
_entity_poly.pdbx_strand_id
1 'polypeptide(L)'
;MGIDLSGIIKNDFRERKHRRACEDYVNATINMLTEKYHTSNDTFRLEYESYKDSFDISIETNMWDIMRLQLCDGMWHVEMGVHYCQVFFKNQYWRLQLQEIAEALGQKEFWICDENCTWNSPYIPHDIGETSFEEWYSCIASGIEGCENGIIPDYPMDEIMNTPDGKSFYPYLKAYHDTTNLYLVEKKRVSDKIKEGKLISLNGVGFGFYPVLIKDKLYL
;
A
#
# COMPACT_ATOMS: atom_id res chain seq x y z
N MET A 1 20.52 1.04 -4.06
CA MET A 1 19.63 -0.05 -3.66
C MET A 1 18.22 0.44 -3.91
N GLY A 2 17.35 -0.38 -4.52
CA GLY A 2 15.97 0.01 -4.77
C GLY A 2 15.26 0.30 -3.44
N ILE A 3 14.31 1.23 -3.46
CA ILE A 3 13.41 1.43 -2.32
C ILE A 3 12.27 0.43 -2.53
N ASP A 4 12.14 -0.51 -1.60
CA ASP A 4 10.98 -1.39 -1.56
C ASP A 4 9.83 -0.70 -0.84
N LEU A 5 8.65 -0.81 -1.44
CA LEU A 5 7.45 -0.13 -1.00
C LEU A 5 6.46 -1.16 -0.47
N SER A 6 5.93 -0.87 0.70
CA SER A 6 4.83 -1.64 1.27
C SER A 6 3.65 -0.70 1.55
N GLY A 7 2.49 -1.29 1.75
CA GLY A 7 1.34 -0.59 2.28
C GLY A 7 0.74 -1.30 3.47
N ILE A 8 0.12 -0.53 4.35
CA ILE A 8 -0.72 -1.05 5.42
C ILE A 8 -2.13 -0.52 5.19
N ILE A 9 -3.12 -1.40 5.25
CA ILE A 9 -4.54 -1.04 5.18
C ILE A 9 -5.19 -1.63 6.42
N LYS A 10 -5.72 -0.77 7.30
CA LYS A 10 -6.35 -1.23 8.55
C LYS A 10 -7.58 -2.10 8.24
N ASN A 11 -7.83 -3.11 9.06
CA ASN A 11 -9.06 -3.90 9.03
C ASN A 11 -9.56 -4.21 10.46
N ASP A 12 -10.74 -4.81 10.55
CA ASP A 12 -11.39 -5.15 11.83
C ASP A 12 -11.21 -6.63 12.23
N PHE A 13 -10.46 -7.42 11.45
CA PHE A 13 -10.24 -8.83 11.75
C PHE A 13 -9.23 -8.97 12.90
N ARG A 14 -9.55 -9.76 13.93
CA ARG A 14 -8.68 -9.96 15.12
C ARG A 14 -8.40 -11.42 15.47
N GLU A 15 -8.81 -12.35 14.60
CA GLU A 15 -8.73 -13.79 14.85
C GLU A 15 -7.55 -14.45 14.12
N ARG A 16 -6.42 -13.73 13.98
CA ARG A 16 -5.25 -14.16 13.17
C ARG A 16 -4.63 -15.49 13.59
N LYS A 17 -4.85 -15.92 14.84
CA LYS A 17 -4.39 -17.22 15.36
C LYS A 17 -5.37 -18.37 15.08
N HIS A 18 -6.58 -18.07 14.58
CA HIS A 18 -7.61 -19.04 14.26
C HIS A 18 -7.66 -19.29 12.75
N ARG A 19 -6.96 -20.34 12.30
CA ARG A 19 -6.83 -20.68 10.87
C ARG A 19 -8.16 -20.65 10.11
N ARG A 20 -9.21 -21.32 10.61
CA ARG A 20 -10.51 -21.37 9.93
C ARG A 20 -11.15 -19.99 9.81
N ALA A 21 -11.08 -19.17 10.86
CA ALA A 21 -11.59 -17.79 10.82
C ALA A 21 -10.82 -16.94 9.80
N CYS A 22 -9.50 -17.15 9.68
CA CYS A 22 -8.69 -16.49 8.65
C CYS A 22 -9.11 -16.92 7.24
N GLU A 23 -9.23 -18.24 6.99
CA GLU A 23 -9.67 -18.77 5.70
C GLU A 23 -11.06 -18.25 5.31
N ASP A 24 -12.01 -18.23 6.25
CA ASP A 24 -13.36 -17.70 6.03
C ASP A 24 -13.34 -16.21 5.71
N TYR A 25 -12.55 -15.42 6.45
CA TYR A 25 -12.41 -13.97 6.23
C TYR A 25 -11.78 -13.65 4.87
N VAL A 26 -10.72 -14.37 4.49
CA VAL A 26 -10.07 -14.17 3.19
C VAL A 26 -10.96 -14.61 2.04
N ASN A 27 -11.63 -15.76 2.13
CA ASN A 27 -12.57 -16.19 1.09
C ASN A 27 -13.74 -15.22 0.92
N ALA A 28 -14.28 -14.68 2.03
CA ALA A 28 -15.30 -13.63 1.97
C ALA A 28 -14.78 -12.37 1.26
N THR A 29 -13.54 -11.98 1.55
CA THR A 29 -12.87 -10.84 0.91
C THR A 29 -12.67 -11.08 -0.59
N ILE A 30 -12.19 -12.27 -0.99
CA ILE A 30 -12.02 -12.68 -2.39
C ILE A 30 -13.35 -12.62 -3.15
N ASN A 31 -14.44 -13.13 -2.55
CA ASN A 31 -15.76 -13.09 -3.18
C ASN A 31 -16.22 -11.65 -3.41
N MET A 32 -16.07 -10.78 -2.39
CA MET A 32 -16.39 -9.36 -2.50
C MET A 32 -15.57 -8.67 -3.61
N LEU A 33 -14.26 -8.93 -3.69
CA LEU A 33 -13.40 -8.36 -4.73
C LEU A 33 -13.79 -8.87 -6.13
N THR A 34 -14.06 -10.17 -6.25
CA THR A 34 -14.49 -10.80 -7.50
C THR A 34 -15.82 -10.20 -8.00
N GLU A 35 -16.78 -9.99 -7.09
CA GLU A 35 -18.04 -9.32 -7.40
C GLU A 35 -17.84 -7.86 -7.79
N LYS A 36 -17.02 -7.10 -7.05
CA LYS A 36 -16.75 -5.68 -7.31
C LYS A 36 -16.15 -5.46 -8.69
N TYR A 37 -15.22 -6.32 -9.11
CA TYR A 37 -14.48 -6.15 -10.36
C TYR A 37 -15.05 -6.97 -11.53
N HIS A 38 -16.10 -7.77 -11.30
CA HIS A 38 -16.67 -8.67 -12.29
C HIS A 38 -15.61 -9.58 -12.95
N THR A 39 -14.67 -10.06 -12.16
CA THR A 39 -13.55 -10.90 -12.62
C THR A 39 -13.89 -12.38 -12.55
N SER A 40 -13.05 -13.23 -13.15
CA SER A 40 -13.14 -14.67 -12.96
C SER A 40 -12.69 -15.08 -11.55
N ASN A 41 -13.18 -16.23 -11.08
CA ASN A 41 -12.89 -16.75 -9.74
C ASN A 41 -11.41 -17.06 -9.47
N ASP A 42 -10.55 -17.07 -10.49
CA ASP A 42 -9.11 -17.31 -10.38
C ASP A 42 -8.26 -16.03 -10.36
N THR A 43 -8.89 -14.85 -10.46
CA THR A 43 -8.20 -13.55 -10.43
C THR A 43 -7.68 -13.21 -9.04
N PHE A 44 -8.42 -13.59 -8.00
CA PHE A 44 -8.02 -13.47 -6.59
C PHE A 44 -8.01 -14.86 -5.98
N ARG A 45 -6.89 -15.27 -5.41
CA ARG A 45 -6.71 -16.64 -4.90
C ARG A 45 -6.24 -16.60 -3.45
N LEU A 46 -6.82 -17.48 -2.64
CA LEU A 46 -6.30 -17.75 -1.31
C LEU A 46 -4.95 -18.45 -1.45
N GLU A 47 -3.93 -17.86 -0.88
CA GLU A 47 -2.62 -18.47 -0.71
C GLU A 47 -2.40 -18.77 0.77
N TYR A 48 -1.82 -19.94 1.04
CA TYR A 48 -1.58 -20.44 2.39
C TYR A 48 -0.19 -21.05 2.47
N GLU A 49 0.64 -20.50 3.35
CA GLU A 49 1.95 -21.04 3.67
C GLU A 49 1.97 -21.46 5.14
N SER A 50 2.41 -22.68 5.42
CA SER A 50 2.54 -23.17 6.80
C SER A 50 4.01 -23.33 7.15
N TYR A 51 4.40 -22.72 8.27
CA TYR A 51 5.68 -22.95 8.92
C TYR A 51 5.43 -23.73 10.22
N LYS A 52 6.49 -24.19 10.90
CA LYS A 52 6.38 -25.12 12.04
C LYS A 52 5.37 -24.66 13.10
N ASP A 53 5.48 -23.40 13.52
CA ASP A 53 4.71 -22.83 14.63
C ASP A 53 3.85 -21.61 14.19
N SER A 54 3.86 -21.27 12.91
CA SER A 54 3.15 -20.13 12.34
C SER A 54 2.59 -20.46 10.96
N PHE A 55 1.64 -19.66 10.48
CA PHE A 55 1.11 -19.76 9.12
C PHE A 55 0.94 -18.38 8.54
N ASP A 56 1.06 -18.29 7.22
CA ASP A 56 0.72 -17.12 6.43
C ASP A 56 -0.55 -17.37 5.61
N ILE A 57 -1.42 -16.37 5.56
CA ILE A 57 -2.63 -16.37 4.76
C ILE A 57 -2.69 -15.05 4.00
N SER A 58 -2.80 -15.17 2.68
CA SER A 58 -2.75 -14.03 1.77
C SER A 58 -3.75 -14.18 0.63
N ILE A 59 -3.98 -13.07 -0.07
CA ILE A 59 -4.62 -13.03 -1.38
C ILE A 59 -3.52 -12.81 -2.41
N GLU A 60 -3.37 -13.76 -3.33
CA GLU A 60 -2.59 -13.61 -4.55
C GLU A 60 -3.51 -13.07 -5.67
N THR A 61 -3.02 -12.14 -6.47
CA THR A 61 -3.76 -11.63 -7.63
C THR A 61 -2.85 -11.22 -8.76
N ASN A 62 -3.32 -11.34 -10.00
CA ASN A 62 -2.68 -10.79 -11.19
C ASN A 62 -3.30 -9.47 -11.67
N MET A 63 -4.33 -8.99 -10.97
CA MET A 63 -5.06 -7.77 -11.31
C MET A 63 -4.29 -6.51 -10.89
N TRP A 64 -3.67 -6.56 -9.71
CA TRP A 64 -2.82 -5.50 -9.21
C TRP A 64 -1.36 -5.90 -9.36
N ASP A 65 -0.48 -4.90 -9.44
CA ASP A 65 0.98 -5.09 -9.50
C ASP A 65 1.57 -5.29 -8.09
N ILE A 66 0.84 -6.00 -7.22
CA ILE A 66 1.31 -6.36 -5.88
C ILE A 66 1.85 -7.79 -5.91
N MET A 67 2.78 -8.10 -5.02
CA MET A 67 3.23 -9.48 -4.83
C MET A 67 2.25 -10.25 -3.97
N ARG A 68 1.80 -9.64 -2.87
CA ARG A 68 0.95 -10.29 -1.88
C ARG A 68 0.08 -9.28 -1.15
N LEU A 69 -1.17 -9.66 -0.89
CA LEU A 69 -2.04 -8.99 0.09
C LEU A 69 -2.19 -9.91 1.30
N GLN A 70 -1.31 -9.72 2.29
CA GLN A 70 -1.18 -10.58 3.45
C GLN A 70 -2.14 -10.17 4.57
N LEU A 71 -2.84 -11.13 5.17
CA LEU A 71 -3.70 -10.91 6.33
C LEU A 71 -2.86 -10.90 7.61
N CYS A 72 -2.91 -9.81 8.36
CA CYS A 72 -2.35 -9.66 9.70
C CYS A 72 -3.47 -9.45 10.74
N ASP A 73 -3.10 -9.35 12.01
CA ASP A 73 -4.04 -9.00 13.07
C ASP A 73 -4.40 -7.51 12.98
N GLY A 74 -5.61 -7.20 12.54
CA GLY A 74 -6.13 -5.84 12.40
C GLY A 74 -5.61 -5.01 11.23
N MET A 75 -4.89 -5.62 10.29
CA MET A 75 -4.47 -4.96 9.07
C MET A 75 -4.24 -5.94 7.93
N TRP A 76 -4.24 -5.41 6.72
CA TRP A 76 -3.67 -6.03 5.54
C TRP A 76 -2.30 -5.40 5.29
N HIS A 77 -1.30 -6.25 5.12
CA HIS A 77 0.00 -5.84 4.60
C HIS A 77 0.00 -6.05 3.08
N VAL A 78 0.29 -4.98 2.35
CA VAL A 78 0.35 -4.97 0.88
C VAL A 78 1.80 -4.90 0.46
N GLU A 79 2.33 -6.03 0.00
CA GLU A 79 3.69 -6.12 -0.54
C GLU A 79 3.64 -5.66 -2.00
N MET A 80 4.22 -4.49 -2.29
CA MET A 80 4.27 -3.99 -3.67
C MET A 80 5.34 -4.76 -4.42
N GLY A 81 5.20 -4.84 -5.73
CA GLY A 81 6.18 -5.55 -6.54
C GLY A 81 7.62 -5.05 -6.43
N VAL A 82 7.90 -3.84 -5.91
CA VAL A 82 9.21 -3.14 -5.97
C VAL A 82 10.31 -3.75 -5.08
N HIS A 83 10.45 -5.07 -5.05
CA HIS A 83 11.60 -5.73 -4.44
C HIS A 83 12.86 -5.52 -5.29
N TYR A 84 14.02 -5.73 -4.65
CA TYR A 84 15.43 -5.60 -5.07
C TYR A 84 15.83 -5.85 -6.55
N CYS A 85 14.94 -6.41 -7.37
CA CYS A 85 15.02 -6.55 -8.83
C CYS A 85 13.98 -5.65 -9.53
N GLN A 86 14.35 -4.38 -9.80
CA GLN A 86 13.54 -3.32 -10.42
C GLN A 86 13.01 -3.60 -11.85
N VAL A 87 13.04 -4.84 -12.34
CA VAL A 87 13.04 -5.12 -13.78
C VAL A 87 11.64 -5.32 -14.37
N PHE A 88 10.56 -5.46 -13.58
CA PHE A 88 9.25 -5.81 -14.13
C PHE A 88 8.04 -5.23 -13.36
N PHE A 89 7.76 -3.92 -13.44
CA PHE A 89 6.47 -3.37 -12.99
C PHE A 89 5.70 -2.69 -14.10
N LYS A 90 4.43 -3.09 -14.26
CA LYS A 90 3.50 -2.45 -15.19
C LYS A 90 2.96 -1.15 -14.63
N ASN A 91 2.69 -1.09 -13.32
CA ASN A 91 2.23 0.10 -12.65
C ASN A 91 3.36 0.81 -11.90
N GLN A 92 3.47 2.11 -12.14
CA GLN A 92 4.36 2.99 -11.39
C GLN A 92 3.56 3.80 -10.34
N TYR A 93 2.24 3.73 -10.30
CA TYR A 93 1.38 4.62 -9.50
C TYR A 93 0.91 3.98 -8.19
N TRP A 94 1.83 3.62 -7.30
CA TRP A 94 1.52 2.85 -6.09
C TRP A 94 0.56 3.53 -5.14
N ARG A 95 0.61 4.86 -4.98
CA ARG A 95 -0.36 5.56 -4.14
C ARG A 95 -1.79 5.42 -4.66
N LEU A 96 -1.99 5.51 -5.97
CA LEU A 96 -3.29 5.27 -6.60
C LEU A 96 -3.72 3.81 -6.44
N GLN A 97 -2.79 2.86 -6.61
CA GLN A 97 -3.11 1.45 -6.46
C GLN A 97 -3.47 1.10 -5.01
N LEU A 98 -2.73 1.62 -4.02
CA LEU A 98 -3.07 1.46 -2.61
C LEU A 98 -4.43 2.05 -2.27
N GLN A 99 -4.75 3.22 -2.80
CA GLN A 99 -6.08 3.80 -2.66
C GLN A 99 -7.15 2.87 -3.26
N GLU A 100 -6.93 2.37 -4.48
CA GLU A 100 -7.87 1.47 -5.15
C GLU A 100 -8.11 0.20 -4.32
N ILE A 101 -7.03 -0.41 -3.80
CA ILE A 101 -7.10 -1.59 -2.94
C ILE A 101 -7.86 -1.24 -1.64
N ALA A 102 -7.53 -0.15 -0.97
CA ALA A 102 -8.21 0.27 0.26
C ALA A 102 -9.72 0.46 0.02
N GLU A 103 -10.11 1.15 -1.04
CA GLU A 103 -11.52 1.33 -1.43
C GLU A 103 -12.19 0.00 -1.82
N ALA A 104 -11.47 -0.94 -2.42
CA ALA A 104 -11.95 -2.29 -2.71
C ALA A 104 -12.20 -3.11 -1.45
N LEU A 105 -11.39 -2.91 -0.41
CA LEU A 105 -11.55 -3.53 0.90
C LEU A 105 -12.55 -2.80 1.81
N GLY A 106 -13.21 -1.74 1.32
CA GLY A 106 -14.15 -0.92 2.09
C GLY A 106 -13.48 -0.01 3.12
N GLN A 107 -12.16 0.16 3.04
CA GLN A 107 -11.33 0.95 3.94
C GLN A 107 -11.09 2.36 3.38
N LYS A 108 -10.87 3.31 4.28
CA LYS A 108 -10.66 4.74 3.92
C LYS A 108 -9.28 5.26 4.28
N GLU A 109 -8.56 4.52 5.11
CA GLU A 109 -7.25 4.88 5.64
C GLU A 109 -6.25 3.82 5.23
N PHE A 110 -5.08 4.27 4.82
CA PHE A 110 -3.95 3.41 4.48
C PHE A 110 -2.65 4.14 4.79
N TRP A 111 -1.57 3.38 4.89
CA TRP A 111 -0.23 3.89 5.10
C TRP A 111 0.68 3.45 3.97
N ILE A 112 1.42 4.40 3.42
CA ILE A 112 2.48 4.12 2.43
C ILE A 112 3.78 4.04 3.20
N CYS A 113 4.46 2.90 3.06
CA CYS A 113 5.59 2.52 3.88
C CYS A 113 6.80 2.17 3.02
N ASP A 114 7.98 2.49 3.53
CA ASP A 114 9.21 1.79 3.18
C ASP A 114 9.21 0.39 3.81
N GLU A 115 9.87 -0.60 3.21
CA GLU A 115 10.02 -1.97 3.76
C GLU A 115 10.56 -2.02 5.20
N ASN A 116 11.39 -1.04 5.60
CA ASN A 116 11.93 -0.92 6.96
C ASN A 116 10.87 -0.44 7.97
N CYS A 117 9.64 -0.18 7.51
CA CYS A 117 8.48 0.07 8.36
C CYS A 117 7.51 -1.12 8.37
N THR A 118 7.84 -2.21 7.66
CA THR A 118 7.05 -3.44 7.59
C THR A 118 7.97 -4.65 7.83
N TRP A 119 8.33 -5.42 6.80
CA TRP A 119 8.95 -6.75 6.95
C TRP A 119 10.47 -6.71 7.23
N ASN A 120 11.15 -5.61 6.93
CA ASN A 120 12.58 -5.38 7.26
C ASN A 120 12.78 -4.40 8.41
N SER A 121 11.75 -4.19 9.24
CA SER A 121 11.80 -3.16 10.25
C SER A 121 12.75 -3.49 11.41
N PRO A 122 13.67 -2.58 11.78
CA PRO A 122 14.45 -2.72 13.01
C PRO A 122 13.61 -2.41 14.27
N TYR A 123 12.37 -1.91 14.09
CA TYR A 123 11.50 -1.46 15.17
C TYR A 123 10.42 -2.48 15.55
N ILE A 124 10.12 -3.42 14.65
CA ILE A 124 9.10 -4.44 14.86
C ILE A 124 9.82 -5.69 15.42
N PRO A 125 9.42 -6.19 16.59
CA PRO A 125 10.17 -7.24 17.29
C PRO A 125 10.02 -8.64 16.66
N HIS A 126 9.02 -8.83 15.79
CA HIS A 126 8.63 -10.11 15.20
C HIS A 126 8.24 -9.93 13.73
N ASP A 127 7.89 -11.02 13.05
CA ASP A 127 7.38 -10.98 11.68
C ASP A 127 6.11 -10.11 11.59
N ILE A 128 5.95 -9.38 10.48
CA ILE A 128 4.77 -8.56 10.22
C ILE A 128 3.48 -9.37 10.25
N GLY A 129 3.53 -10.66 9.87
CA GLY A 129 2.38 -11.58 9.92
C GLY A 129 1.89 -11.89 11.34
N GLU A 130 2.74 -11.69 12.35
CA GLU A 130 2.42 -11.89 13.77
C GLU A 130 2.17 -10.58 14.53
N THR A 131 2.41 -9.45 13.86
CA THR A 131 2.27 -8.11 14.45
C THR A 131 0.84 -7.61 14.29
N SER A 132 0.25 -7.11 15.37
CA SER A 132 -1.05 -6.44 15.30
C SER A 132 -0.93 -5.03 14.72
N PHE A 133 -2.01 -4.49 14.15
CA PHE A 133 -2.03 -3.09 13.70
C PHE A 133 -1.64 -2.12 14.82
N GLU A 134 -2.16 -2.33 16.04
CA GLU A 134 -1.88 -1.46 17.19
C GLU A 134 -0.41 -1.54 17.62
N GLU A 135 0.19 -2.73 17.58
CA GLU A 135 1.63 -2.93 17.85
C GLU A 135 2.48 -2.30 16.75
N TRP A 136 2.19 -2.58 15.48
CA TRP A 136 2.85 -1.98 14.33
C TRP A 136 2.81 -0.45 14.44
N TYR A 137 1.62 0.12 14.62
CA TYR A 137 1.44 1.56 14.74
C TYR A 137 2.26 2.12 15.89
N SER A 138 2.23 1.48 17.06
CA SER A 138 3.01 1.91 18.22
C SER A 138 4.52 1.86 17.96
N CYS A 139 5.04 0.78 17.35
CA CYS A 139 6.45 0.63 17.03
C CYS A 139 6.91 1.68 16.02
N ILE A 140 6.17 1.86 14.92
CA ILE A 140 6.51 2.81 13.87
C ILE A 140 6.39 4.26 14.37
N ALA A 141 5.32 4.58 15.09
CA ALA A 141 5.10 5.91 15.63
C ALA A 141 6.11 6.28 16.73
N SER A 142 6.74 5.32 17.41
CA SER A 142 7.72 5.60 18.47
C SER A 142 9.18 5.45 18.03
N GLY A 143 9.45 4.63 17.02
CA GLY A 143 10.80 4.24 16.61
C GLY A 143 11.38 5.06 15.46
N ILE A 144 10.56 5.73 14.66
CA ILE A 144 10.99 6.40 13.42
C ILE A 144 11.18 7.90 13.61
N GLU A 145 12.28 8.43 13.06
CA GLU A 145 12.56 9.86 12.95
C GLU A 145 11.44 10.58 12.16
N GLY A 146 10.89 11.64 12.75
CA GLY A 146 9.73 12.37 12.25
C GLY A 146 8.38 11.89 12.81
N CYS A 147 8.36 10.85 13.66
CA CYS A 147 7.16 10.39 14.36
C CYS A 147 7.21 10.64 15.88
N GLU A 148 8.19 11.38 16.39
CA GLU A 148 8.61 11.41 17.81
C GLU A 148 7.51 11.71 18.84
N ASN A 149 6.41 12.32 18.38
CA ASN A 149 5.24 12.60 19.21
C ASN A 149 4.24 11.43 19.28
N GLY A 150 4.61 10.25 18.78
CA GLY A 150 3.74 9.07 18.72
C GLY A 150 2.66 9.16 17.63
N ILE A 151 2.92 9.93 16.57
CA ILE A 151 1.98 10.12 15.46
C ILE A 151 2.72 9.89 14.14
N ILE A 152 2.21 8.96 13.32
CA ILE A 152 2.70 8.80 11.95
C ILE A 152 2.20 10.00 11.12
N PRO A 153 3.09 10.76 10.46
CA PRO A 153 2.71 11.97 9.74
C PRO A 153 1.82 11.67 8.53
N ASP A 154 0.97 12.62 8.17
CA ASP A 154 0.21 12.57 6.92
C ASP A 154 1.15 12.59 5.71
N TYR A 155 0.68 12.02 4.60
CA TYR A 155 1.40 11.98 3.36
C TYR A 155 1.73 13.41 2.87
N PRO A 156 3.02 13.77 2.73
CA PRO A 156 3.49 15.15 2.58
C PRO A 156 3.27 15.67 1.15
N MET A 157 2.00 15.86 0.80
CA MET A 157 1.57 16.16 -0.56
C MET A 157 2.16 17.47 -1.09
N ASP A 158 2.21 18.51 -0.26
CA ASP A 158 2.74 19.80 -0.70
C ASP A 158 4.25 19.74 -0.96
N GLU A 159 5.01 18.94 -0.21
CA GLU A 159 6.44 18.72 -0.50
C GLU A 159 6.64 18.00 -1.81
N ILE A 160 5.82 16.97 -2.07
CA ILE A 160 5.79 16.25 -3.35
C ILE A 160 5.52 17.25 -4.48
N MET A 161 4.45 18.05 -4.37
CA MET A 161 4.06 19.08 -5.36
C MET A 161 5.15 20.09 -5.70
N ASN A 162 6.06 20.34 -4.77
CA ASN A 162 7.12 21.33 -4.93
C ASN A 162 8.51 20.68 -5.12
N THR A 163 8.57 19.35 -5.24
CA THR A 163 9.84 18.65 -5.46
C THR A 163 10.36 18.98 -6.86
N PRO A 164 11.60 19.47 -7.02
CA PRO A 164 12.17 19.75 -8.32
C PRO A 164 12.23 18.50 -9.20
N ASP A 165 11.95 18.66 -10.50
CA ASP A 165 12.08 17.62 -11.51
C ASP A 165 13.42 16.87 -11.36
N GLY A 166 13.38 15.54 -11.40
CA GLY A 166 14.60 14.74 -11.24
C GLY A 166 15.01 14.45 -9.78
N LYS A 167 14.22 14.84 -8.76
CA LYS A 167 14.42 14.40 -7.38
C LYS A 167 13.33 13.44 -6.94
N SER A 168 13.72 12.28 -6.42
CA SER A 168 12.76 11.27 -6.00
C SER A 168 12.14 11.62 -4.65
N PHE A 169 10.82 11.46 -4.55
CA PHE A 169 10.08 11.59 -3.31
C PHE A 169 9.58 10.21 -2.88
N TYR A 170 10.38 9.52 -2.07
CA TYR A 170 9.96 8.27 -1.45
C TYR A 170 10.04 8.35 0.06
N PRO A 171 9.13 7.66 0.78
CA PRO A 171 9.42 7.28 2.14
C PRO A 171 10.69 6.44 2.09
N TYR A 172 11.78 6.97 2.64
CA TYR A 172 12.96 6.18 2.98
C TYR A 172 13.02 6.17 4.49
N LEU A 173 13.01 4.98 5.09
CA LEU A 173 12.91 4.80 6.54
C LEU A 173 11.71 5.56 7.14
N LYS A 174 10.58 5.63 6.42
CA LYS A 174 9.39 6.37 6.83
C LYS A 174 8.11 5.63 6.47
N ALA A 175 7.07 5.92 7.25
CA ALA A 175 5.69 5.61 6.95
C ALA A 175 4.89 6.92 6.89
N TYR A 176 3.87 6.96 6.03
CA TYR A 176 2.98 8.10 5.92
C TYR A 176 1.53 7.64 5.94
N HIS A 177 0.72 8.28 6.77
CA HIS A 177 -0.72 8.11 6.81
C HIS A 177 -1.39 8.81 5.62
N ASP A 178 -2.42 8.22 5.06
CA ASP A 178 -3.22 8.84 4.01
C ASP A 178 -4.68 8.37 4.05
N THR A 179 -5.54 9.15 3.41
CA THR A 179 -6.95 8.80 3.24
C THR A 179 -7.36 8.88 1.78
N THR A 180 -8.30 8.03 1.39
CA THR A 180 -8.82 8.00 0.02
C THR A 180 -9.48 9.32 -0.38
N ASN A 181 -10.19 9.95 0.56
CA ASN A 181 -10.82 11.26 0.36
C ASN A 181 -9.78 12.37 0.15
N LEU A 182 -8.73 12.41 0.98
CA LEU A 182 -7.68 13.42 0.85
C LEU A 182 -6.98 13.28 -0.50
N TYR A 183 -6.63 12.06 -0.90
CA TYR A 183 -6.05 11.81 -2.22
C TYR A 183 -6.92 12.35 -3.36
N LEU A 184 -8.23 12.06 -3.35
CA LEU A 184 -9.14 12.50 -4.42
C LEU A 184 -9.29 14.02 -4.49
N VAL A 185 -9.38 14.68 -3.32
CA VAL A 185 -9.44 16.15 -3.23
C VAL A 185 -8.17 16.76 -3.81
N GLU A 186 -7.00 16.26 -3.40
CA GLU A 186 -5.72 16.77 -3.85
C GLU A 186 -5.47 16.49 -5.33
N LYS A 187 -5.79 15.28 -5.81
CA LYS A 187 -5.68 14.92 -7.22
C LYS A 187 -6.54 15.84 -8.08
N LYS A 188 -7.76 16.15 -7.64
CA LYS A 188 -8.62 17.12 -8.34
C LYS A 188 -8.01 18.52 -8.34
N ARG A 189 -7.55 19.02 -7.18
CA ARG A 189 -6.90 20.33 -7.05
C ARG A 189 -5.72 20.49 -8.02
N VAL A 190 -4.92 19.44 -8.21
CA VAL A 190 -3.79 19.44 -9.16
C VAL A 190 -4.26 19.31 -10.60
N SER A 191 -5.24 18.42 -10.86
CA SER A 191 -5.84 18.28 -12.19
C SER A 191 -6.36 19.59 -12.75
N ASP A 192 -7.00 20.42 -11.91
CA ASP A 192 -7.55 21.71 -12.30
C ASP A 192 -6.47 22.75 -12.68
N LYS A 193 -5.21 22.54 -12.28
CA LYS A 193 -4.06 23.40 -12.65
C LYS A 193 -3.38 22.96 -13.95
N ILE A 194 -3.62 21.74 -14.41
CA ILE A 194 -3.02 21.19 -15.63
C ILE A 194 -3.80 21.71 -16.85
N LYS A 195 -3.11 22.49 -17.70
CA LYS A 195 -3.73 23.12 -18.87
C LYS A 195 -4.03 22.12 -20.01
N GLU A 196 -3.22 21.08 -20.13
CA GLU A 196 -3.35 20.06 -21.17
C GLU A 196 -3.17 18.66 -20.58
N GLY A 197 -4.15 17.78 -20.83
CA GLY A 197 -4.11 16.39 -20.41
C GLY A 197 -4.86 16.09 -19.11
N LYS A 198 -4.74 14.84 -18.65
CA LYS A 198 -5.40 14.31 -17.44
C LYS A 198 -4.35 13.79 -16.47
N LEU A 199 -4.33 14.31 -15.25
CA LEU A 199 -3.51 13.76 -14.17
C LEU A 199 -3.92 12.31 -13.86
N ILE A 200 -2.96 11.40 -13.90
CA ILE A 200 -3.18 9.97 -13.66
C ILE A 200 -3.05 9.65 -12.18
N SER A 201 -1.99 10.09 -11.50
CA SER A 201 -1.76 9.84 -10.08
C SER A 201 -0.93 10.95 -9.44
N LEU A 202 -1.09 11.11 -8.12
CA LEU A 202 -0.15 11.81 -7.27
C LEU A 202 0.83 10.77 -6.72
N ASN A 203 2.11 10.92 -7.06
CA ASN A 203 3.18 9.96 -6.83
C ASN A 203 3.15 8.72 -7.76
N GLY A 204 4.09 8.72 -8.70
CA GLY A 204 4.52 7.56 -9.46
C GLY A 204 5.93 7.15 -9.02
N VAL A 205 6.35 5.93 -9.33
CA VAL A 205 7.69 5.44 -9.02
C VAL A 205 8.72 6.25 -9.80
N GLY A 206 9.67 6.85 -9.09
CA GLY A 206 10.89 7.40 -9.67
C GLY A 206 11.17 8.84 -9.26
N PHE A 207 11.91 9.54 -10.11
CA PHE A 207 12.14 10.97 -9.98
C PHE A 207 10.77 11.69 -10.00
N GLY A 208 10.56 12.68 -9.12
CA GLY A 208 9.25 13.27 -8.81
C GLY A 208 8.54 13.84 -10.03
N PHE A 209 7.65 13.04 -10.61
CA PHE A 209 6.92 13.33 -11.83
C PHE A 209 5.41 13.23 -11.57
N TYR A 210 4.64 14.14 -12.17
CA TYR A 210 3.17 14.04 -12.22
C TYR A 210 2.78 13.39 -13.53
N PRO A 211 2.38 12.12 -13.53
CA PRO A 211 1.96 11.46 -14.76
C PRO A 211 0.73 12.15 -15.34
N VAL A 212 0.87 12.73 -16.53
CA VAL A 212 -0.23 13.37 -17.26
C VAL A 212 -0.45 12.65 -18.59
N LEU A 213 -1.70 12.29 -18.87
CA LEU A 213 -2.08 11.72 -20.15
C LEU A 213 -2.51 12.82 -21.11
N ILE A 214 -1.80 12.99 -22.22
CA ILE A 214 -2.13 13.95 -23.29
C ILE A 214 -2.31 13.15 -24.59
N LYS A 215 -3.50 13.21 -25.20
CA LYS A 215 -3.83 12.49 -26.46
C LYS A 215 -3.43 11.01 -26.40
N ASP A 216 -3.84 10.33 -25.32
CA ASP A 216 -3.55 8.92 -25.03
C ASP A 216 -2.06 8.55 -24.90
N LYS A 217 -1.18 9.54 -24.81
CA LYS A 217 0.23 9.36 -24.50
C LYS A 217 0.49 9.78 -23.07
N LEU A 218 1.14 8.89 -22.32
CA LEU A 218 1.56 9.14 -20.95
C LEU A 218 2.84 9.96 -20.95
N TYR A 219 2.81 11.09 -20.26
CA TYR A 219 3.96 11.93 -19.97
C TYR A 219 4.29 11.79 -18.50
N LEU A 220 5.57 11.53 -18.21
CA LEU A 220 6.15 11.51 -16.88
C LEU A 220 6.79 12.87 -16.65
#